data_AF-A0A7I8IS74-F1
#
_entry.id   AF-A0A7I8IS74-F1
#
_cell.length_a   1.000
_cell.length_b   1.000
_cell.length_c   1.000
_cell.angle_alpha   90.00
_cell.angle_beta   90.00
_cell.angle_gamma   90.00
#
_symmetry.space_group_name_H-M   'P 1'
#
loop_
_entity.id
_entity.type
_entity.pdbx_description
1 polymer ?
#
loop_
_entity_poly.entity_id
_entity_poly.type
_entity_poly.pdbx_seq_one_letter_code
_entity_poly.pdbx_strand_id
1 'polypeptide(L)'
;MRKNLLKLVRVKEFAPEAQFRDPFPSFTLPNVIKPLRFSCMVLCSYCNDCRDLDLSRDSALLEQEWRCAVPRCGQPYDRGQMESALLQIVRQRERLYHLQDLLCKRCRGVKADHLAEQCTCGGSFGCEESSADFLRRMQVFLKVALGQKFLLLRDCVSWILEGP
;
A
#
# COMPACT_ATOMS: atom_id res chain seq x y z
N MET A 1 20.55 -17.15 -7.51
CA MET A 1 21.66 -16.27 -7.07
C MET A 1 21.73 -16.05 -5.54
N ARG A 2 21.25 -16.97 -4.68
CA ARG A 2 21.28 -16.83 -3.19
C ARG A 2 22.36 -17.65 -2.46
N LYS A 3 23.06 -18.55 -3.16
CA LYS A 3 23.90 -19.62 -2.57
C LYS A 3 25.24 -19.16 -1.96
N ASN A 4 25.76 -17.99 -2.35
CA ASN A 4 27.13 -17.58 -2.00
C ASN A 4 27.19 -16.56 -0.85
N LEU A 5 26.11 -15.80 -0.59
CA LEU A 5 26.14 -14.72 0.40
C LEU A 5 26.02 -15.23 1.85
N LEU A 6 25.21 -16.27 2.10
CA LEU A 6 25.02 -16.81 3.46
C LEU A 6 26.29 -17.49 4.03
N LYS A 7 27.17 -18.00 3.16
CA LYS A 7 28.47 -18.56 3.56
C LYS A 7 29.41 -17.50 4.14
N LEU A 8 29.33 -16.25 3.68
CA LEU A 8 30.16 -15.15 4.17
C LEU A 8 29.78 -14.72 5.60
N VAL A 9 28.51 -14.88 5.98
CA VAL A 9 27.97 -14.46 7.29
C VAL A 9 27.94 -15.62 8.29
N ARG A 10 28.43 -16.82 7.92
CA ARG A 10 28.40 -18.05 8.76
C ARG A 10 27.00 -18.43 9.25
N VAL A 11 25.95 -18.03 8.54
CA VAL A 11 24.57 -18.37 8.87
C VAL A 11 24.16 -19.63 8.08
N LYS A 12 23.64 -20.64 8.77
CA LYS A 12 23.18 -21.89 8.16
C LYS A 12 21.93 -21.63 7.29
N GLU A 13 21.84 -22.30 6.15
CA GLU A 13 20.80 -22.06 5.12
C GLU A 13 19.34 -22.22 5.60
N PHE A 14 19.13 -22.95 6.71
CA PHE A 14 17.80 -23.22 7.29
C PHE A 14 17.61 -22.61 8.68
N ALA A 15 18.51 -21.72 9.11
CA ALA A 15 18.36 -21.02 10.38
C ALA A 15 17.17 -20.03 10.28
N PRO A 16 16.38 -19.81 11.35
CA PRO A 16 15.27 -18.87 11.32
C PRO A 16 15.70 -17.44 10.95
N GLU A 17 16.96 -17.09 11.18
CA GLU A 17 17.60 -15.82 10.81
C GLU A 17 17.94 -15.74 9.31
N ALA A 18 18.06 -16.89 8.62
CA ALA A 18 18.31 -16.97 7.18
C ALA A 18 17.03 -16.89 6.34
N GLN A 19 15.85 -16.98 6.98
CA GLN A 19 14.58 -16.78 6.29
C GLN A 19 14.49 -15.31 5.85
N PHE A 20 14.51 -15.10 4.53
CA PHE A 20 14.20 -13.80 3.96
C PHE A 20 12.76 -13.43 4.31
N ARG A 21 12.62 -12.61 5.36
CA ARG A 21 11.36 -11.92 5.66
C ARG A 21 11.36 -10.66 4.82
N ASP A 22 10.56 -10.65 3.77
CA ASP A 22 10.29 -9.41 3.04
C ASP A 22 9.71 -8.41 4.07
N PRO A 23 10.36 -7.26 4.31
CA PRO A 23 9.85 -6.26 5.23
C PRO A 23 8.48 -5.71 4.80
N PHE A 24 8.06 -6.00 3.56
CA PHE A 24 6.76 -5.65 3.00
C PHE A 24 6.09 -6.91 2.44
N PRO A 25 5.04 -7.46 3.10
CA PRO A 25 4.35 -8.62 2.55
C PRO A 25 3.63 -8.21 1.25
N SER A 26 4.24 -8.52 0.10
CA SER A 26 3.52 -8.53 -1.17
C SER A 26 2.63 -9.77 -1.19
N PHE A 27 1.43 -9.64 -0.61
CA PHE A 27 0.45 -10.72 -0.56
C PHE A 27 -0.24 -10.83 -1.92
N THR A 28 -0.07 -11.98 -2.60
CA THR A 28 -0.84 -12.33 -3.80
C THR A 28 -1.73 -13.51 -3.47
N LEU A 29 -3.05 -13.30 -3.50
CA LEU A 29 -4.07 -14.34 -3.39
C LEU A 29 -4.56 -14.73 -4.80
N PRO A 30 -4.84 -16.02 -5.04
CA PRO A 30 -5.44 -16.45 -6.29
C PRO A 30 -6.95 -16.11 -6.26
N ASN A 31 -7.41 -15.44 -7.32
CA ASN A 31 -8.83 -15.25 -7.70
C ASN A 31 -9.57 -13.97 -7.27
N VAL A 32 -8.89 -12.90 -6.82
CA VAL A 32 -9.52 -11.57 -6.72
C VAL A 32 -8.55 -10.50 -7.23
N ILE A 33 -9.06 -9.56 -8.04
CA ILE A 33 -8.40 -8.32 -8.41
C ILE A 33 -8.10 -7.52 -7.13
N LYS A 34 -6.96 -7.77 -6.49
CA LYS A 34 -6.33 -6.83 -5.56
C LYS A 34 -4.86 -6.73 -5.92
N PRO A 35 -4.45 -5.71 -6.68
CA PRO A 35 -3.29 -4.94 -6.33
C PRO A 35 -3.80 -3.69 -5.63
N LEU A 36 -3.98 -3.74 -4.30
CA LEU A 36 -3.64 -2.55 -3.51
C LEU A 36 -2.11 -2.48 -3.45
N ARG A 37 -1.48 -2.41 -4.62
CA ARG A 37 -0.11 -1.96 -4.73
C ARG A 37 -0.14 -0.53 -4.22
N PHE A 38 0.83 -0.17 -3.38
CA PHE A 38 1.15 1.21 -3.07
C PHE A 38 1.82 1.86 -4.29
N SER A 39 1.19 1.70 -5.44
CA SER A 39 1.71 2.14 -6.71
C SER A 39 0.94 3.37 -7.16
N CYS A 40 1.68 4.44 -7.36
CA CYS A 40 1.17 5.62 -8.04
C CYS A 40 1.60 5.53 -9.49
N MET A 41 0.64 5.44 -10.41
CA MET A 41 0.92 5.49 -11.83
C MET A 41 1.16 6.94 -12.23
N VAL A 42 2.33 7.21 -12.79
CA VAL A 42 2.75 8.55 -13.19
C VAL A 42 3.01 8.58 -14.68
N LEU A 43 2.43 9.60 -15.34
CA LEU A 43 2.61 9.87 -16.75
C LEU A 43 3.62 11.00 -16.91
N CYS A 44 4.69 10.76 -17.66
CA CYS A 44 5.63 11.82 -17.99
C CYS A 44 5.04 12.72 -19.09
N SER A 45 4.86 14.01 -18.81
CA SER A 45 4.34 14.98 -19.78
C SER A 45 5.20 15.14 -21.05
N TYR A 46 6.48 14.76 -20.99
CA TYR A 46 7.41 14.90 -22.10
C TYR A 46 7.49 13.65 -22.99
N CYS A 47 7.72 12.48 -22.40
CA CYS A 47 7.88 11.23 -23.18
C CYS A 47 6.62 10.35 -23.21
N ASN A 48 5.55 10.77 -22.50
CA ASN A 48 4.30 10.02 -22.31
C ASN A 48 4.50 8.60 -21.77
N ASP A 49 5.66 8.34 -21.16
CA ASP A 49 5.95 7.09 -20.47
C ASP A 49 5.09 6.99 -19.22
N CYS A 50 4.53 5.80 -19.02
CA CYS A 50 3.63 5.51 -17.92
C CYS A 50 4.31 4.53 -16.98
N ARG A 51 4.54 4.94 -15.73
CA ARG A 51 5.24 4.13 -14.74
C ARG A 51 4.52 4.07 -13.40
N ASP A 52 4.42 2.85 -12.89
CA ASP A 52 4.02 2.52 -11.54
C ASP A 52 5.18 2.78 -10.55
N LEU A 53 5.04 3.78 -9.67
CA LEU A 53 6.00 4.09 -8.61
C LEU A 53 5.63 3.36 -7.31
N ASP A 54 6.50 2.48 -6.80
CA ASP A 54 6.23 1.74 -5.56
C ASP A 54 6.65 2.58 -4.34
N LEU A 55 5.65 3.20 -3.72
CA LEU A 55 5.81 4.09 -2.56
C LEU A 55 6.36 3.38 -1.31
N SER A 56 6.31 2.05 -1.27
CA SER A 56 6.80 1.26 -0.13
C SER A 56 8.24 0.80 -0.28
N ARG A 57 8.75 0.69 -1.52
CA ARG A 57 10.05 0.06 -1.82
C ARG A 57 11.08 1.01 -2.40
N ASP A 58 10.65 2.04 -3.13
CA ASP A 58 11.58 2.96 -3.76
C ASP A 58 12.07 4.00 -2.73
N SER A 59 13.18 3.71 -2.06
CA SER A 59 13.86 4.66 -1.15
C SER A 59 14.26 5.95 -1.87
N ALA A 60 14.49 5.90 -3.18
CA ALA A 60 14.71 7.08 -4.02
C ALA A 60 13.52 8.05 -4.01
N LEU A 61 12.29 7.55 -3.77
CA LEU A 61 11.09 8.40 -3.63
C LEU A 61 11.03 9.12 -2.26
N LEU A 62 11.87 8.74 -1.30
CA LEU A 62 12.06 9.48 -0.05
C LEU A 62 13.13 10.59 -0.20
N GLU A 63 14.03 10.48 -1.17
CA GLU A 63 15.22 11.35 -1.35
C GLU A 63 15.01 12.47 -2.40
N GLN A 64 13.81 13.04 -2.47
CA GLN A 64 13.46 14.30 -3.17
C GLN A 64 13.39 14.29 -4.72
N GLU A 65 14.08 13.43 -5.47
CA GLU A 65 14.05 13.49 -6.95
C GLU A 65 13.11 12.49 -7.62
N TRP A 66 11.85 12.91 -7.76
CA TRP A 66 10.87 12.21 -8.59
C TRP A 66 11.08 12.61 -10.04
N ARG A 67 11.84 11.80 -10.77
CA ARG A 67 12.16 12.01 -12.20
C ARG A 67 11.70 10.84 -13.05
N CYS A 68 11.46 11.12 -14.32
CA CYS A 68 11.25 10.08 -15.31
C CYS A 68 12.48 9.15 -15.38
N ALA A 69 12.25 7.84 -15.24
CA ALA A 69 13.29 6.83 -15.26
C ALA A 69 13.86 6.55 -16.66
N VAL A 70 13.23 7.10 -17.72
CA VAL A 70 13.71 6.97 -19.09
C VAL A 70 15.05 7.72 -19.21
N PRO A 71 16.15 7.02 -19.60
CA PRO A 71 17.50 7.61 -19.62
C PRO A 71 17.67 8.86 -20.48
N ARG A 72 16.76 9.08 -21.43
CA ARG A 72 16.77 10.24 -22.35
C ARG A 72 15.84 11.37 -21.91
N CYS A 73 14.95 11.14 -20.94
CA CYS A 73 13.99 12.14 -20.50
C CYS A 73 14.46 12.85 -19.24
N GLY A 74 14.62 12.12 -18.13
CA GLY A 74 15.07 12.68 -16.84
C GLY A 74 14.21 13.83 -16.29
N GLN A 75 13.05 14.10 -16.91
CA GLN A 75 12.20 15.24 -16.56
C GLN A 75 11.67 15.05 -15.14
N PRO A 76 11.74 16.10 -14.30
CA PRO A 76 11.12 16.06 -12.99
C PRO A 76 9.60 15.99 -13.15
N TYR A 77 8.97 15.16 -12.34
CA TYR A 77 7.52 15.12 -12.28
C TYR A 77 6.99 16.37 -11.55
N ASP A 78 5.82 16.84 -12.00
CA ASP A 78 5.14 17.98 -11.38
C ASP A 78 4.66 17.59 -9.98
N ARG A 79 5.25 18.22 -8.96
CA ARG A 79 4.98 17.96 -7.54
C ARG A 79 3.52 18.15 -7.16
N GLY A 80 2.81 19.11 -7.75
CA GLY A 80 1.39 19.34 -7.48
C GLY A 80 0.51 18.24 -8.07
N GLN A 81 0.82 17.79 -9.30
CA GLN A 81 0.13 16.64 -9.91
C GLN A 81 0.39 15.35 -9.13
N MET A 82 1.62 15.17 -8.63
CA MET A 82 2.00 14.04 -7.77
C MET A 82 1.18 14.02 -6.49
N GLU A 83 1.15 15.15 -5.78
CA GLU A 83 0.41 15.30 -4.54
C GLU A 83 -1.08 15.04 -4.75
N SER A 84 -1.66 15.61 -5.82
CA SER A 84 -3.06 15.39 -6.19
C SER A 84 -3.35 13.91 -6.46
N ALA A 85 -2.52 13.23 -7.24
CA ALA A 85 -2.69 11.80 -7.54
C ALA A 85 -2.63 10.93 -6.27
N LEU A 86 -1.67 11.19 -5.38
CA LEU A 86 -1.56 10.50 -4.09
C LEU A 86 -2.78 10.76 -3.20
N LEU A 87 -3.28 12.00 -3.18
CA LEU A 87 -4.48 12.36 -2.44
C LEU A 87 -5.70 11.56 -2.94
N GLN A 88 -5.87 11.44 -4.26
CA GLN A 88 -6.94 10.64 -4.84
C GLN A 88 -6.83 9.16 -4.45
N ILE A 89 -5.62 8.60 -4.45
CA ILE A 89 -5.38 7.22 -4.02
C ILE A 89 -5.78 7.03 -2.55
N VAL A 90 -5.36 7.94 -1.67
CA VAL A 90 -5.70 7.89 -0.24
C VAL A 90 -7.22 7.96 -0.03
N ARG A 91 -7.90 8.91 -0.68
CA ARG A 91 -9.36 9.06 -0.58
C ARG A 91 -10.13 7.86 -1.13
N GLN A 92 -9.70 7.33 -2.27
CA GLN A 92 -10.30 6.13 -2.82
C GLN A 92 -10.12 4.94 -1.86
N ARG A 93 -8.97 4.84 -1.21
CA ARG A 93 -8.68 3.77 -0.27
C ARG A 93 -9.47 3.87 1.03
N GLU A 94 -9.59 5.07 1.58
CA GLU A 94 -10.50 5.38 2.70
C GLU A 94 -11.94 4.96 2.36
N ARG A 95 -12.44 5.36 1.19
CA ARG A 95 -13.76 4.97 0.71
C ARG A 95 -13.93 3.45 0.63
N LEU A 96 -12.98 2.74 0.04
CA LEU A 96 -13.04 1.28 -0.09
C LEU A 96 -13.02 0.57 1.27
N TYR A 97 -12.30 1.11 2.26
CA TYR A 97 -12.30 0.58 3.62
C TYR A 97 -13.69 0.73 4.29
N HIS A 98 -14.37 1.86 4.08
CA HIS A 98 -15.72 2.06 4.62
C HIS A 98 -16.81 1.28 3.87
N LEU A 99 -16.62 1.04 2.57
CA LEU A 99 -17.56 0.30 1.72
C LEU A 99 -17.26 -1.20 1.61
N GLN A 100 -16.28 -1.71 2.37
CA GLN A 100 -15.91 -3.13 2.28
C GLN A 100 -17.04 -4.03 2.77
N ASP A 101 -17.10 -5.24 2.19
CA ASP A 101 -18.02 -6.26 2.66
C ASP A 101 -17.64 -6.77 4.04
N LEU A 102 -18.66 -7.14 4.81
CA LEU A 102 -18.47 -7.85 6.06
C LEU A 102 -18.53 -9.36 5.81
N LEU A 103 -17.53 -10.07 6.33
CA LEU A 103 -17.43 -11.51 6.24
C LEU A 103 -17.74 -12.16 7.57
N CYS A 104 -18.44 -13.28 7.55
CA CYS A 104 -18.61 -14.11 8.74
C CYS A 104 -17.27 -14.72 9.13
N LYS A 105 -16.86 -14.53 10.39
CA LYS A 105 -15.57 -15.07 10.89
C LYS A 105 -15.53 -16.60 10.93
N ARG A 106 -16.68 -17.27 10.86
CA ARG A 106 -16.80 -18.73 10.96
C ARG A 106 -16.89 -19.41 9.58
N CYS A 107 -17.88 -19.03 8.77
CA CYS A 107 -18.11 -19.65 7.45
C CYS A 107 -17.50 -18.87 6.27
N ARG A 108 -16.96 -17.66 6.52
CA ARG A 108 -16.46 -16.73 5.49
C ARG A 108 -17.51 -16.28 4.46
N GLY A 109 -18.80 -16.49 4.73
CA GLY A 109 -19.87 -15.95 3.91
C GLY A 109 -19.96 -14.43 4.01
N VAL A 110 -20.29 -13.78 2.89
CA VAL A 110 -20.55 -12.33 2.81
C VAL A 110 -21.88 -12.01 3.47
N LYS A 111 -21.93 -10.91 4.23
CA LYS A 111 -23.17 -10.40 4.82
C LYS A 111 -24.11 -9.90 3.71
N ALA A 112 -25.21 -10.60 3.50
CA ALA A 112 -26.21 -10.24 2.48
C ALA A 112 -27.24 -9.21 2.97
N ASP A 113 -27.65 -9.29 4.24
CA ASP A 113 -28.69 -8.43 4.82
C ASP A 113 -28.09 -7.27 5.61
N HIS A 114 -28.63 -6.05 5.46
CA HIS A 114 -28.09 -4.87 6.16
C HIS A 114 -28.24 -4.94 7.70
N LEU A 115 -29.38 -5.45 8.19
CA LEU A 115 -29.74 -5.45 9.61
C LEU A 115 -29.30 -6.69 10.39
N ALA A 116 -28.83 -7.74 9.72
CA ALA A 116 -28.44 -8.98 10.41
C ALA A 116 -27.18 -8.76 11.27
N GLU A 117 -27.30 -8.96 12.58
CA GLU A 117 -26.17 -8.87 13.51
C GLU A 117 -25.29 -10.13 13.47
N GLN A 118 -25.89 -11.27 13.16
CA GLN A 118 -25.23 -12.57 13.13
C GLN A 118 -25.49 -13.28 11.80
N CYS A 119 -24.53 -14.08 11.37
CA CYS A 119 -24.68 -14.94 10.21
C CYS A 119 -25.65 -16.09 10.52
N THR A 120 -26.25 -16.70 9.49
CA THR A 120 -27.09 -17.90 9.61
C THR A 120 -26.38 -19.07 10.28
N CYS A 121 -25.03 -19.09 10.28
CA CYS A 121 -24.23 -20.08 11.01
C CYS A 121 -23.96 -19.74 12.50
N GLY A 122 -24.58 -18.67 13.02
CA GLY A 122 -24.36 -18.13 14.37
C GLY A 122 -23.03 -17.40 14.56
N GLY A 123 -22.27 -17.17 13.48
CA GLY A 123 -20.99 -16.45 13.54
C GLY A 123 -21.16 -14.94 13.45
N SER A 124 -20.29 -14.18 14.11
CA SER A 124 -20.24 -12.73 13.98
C SER A 124 -19.60 -12.29 12.67
N PHE A 125 -20.06 -11.15 12.16
CA PHE A 125 -19.48 -10.50 11.00
C PHE A 125 -18.29 -9.62 11.39
N GLY A 126 -17.33 -9.48 10.49
CA GLY A 126 -16.21 -8.55 10.64
C GLY A 126 -15.68 -8.09 9.28
N CYS A 127 -14.93 -7.00 9.29
CA CYS A 127 -14.29 -6.47 8.10
C CYS A 127 -13.29 -7.46 7.50
N GLU A 128 -13.20 -7.52 6.17
CA GLU A 128 -12.17 -8.28 5.45
C GLU A 128 -10.77 -7.70 5.73
N GLU A 129 -10.63 -6.37 5.66
CA GLU A 129 -9.43 -5.64 6.09
C GLU A 129 -9.63 -5.10 7.51
N SER A 130 -8.73 -5.45 8.43
CA SER A 130 -8.79 -4.94 9.80
C SER A 130 -8.44 -3.45 9.86
N SER A 131 -8.96 -2.74 10.86
CA SER A 131 -8.60 -1.34 11.10
C SER A 131 -7.10 -1.15 11.29
N ALA A 132 -6.45 -2.07 12.01
CA ALA A 132 -5.01 -2.04 12.23
C ALA A 132 -4.22 -2.21 10.91
N ASP A 133 -4.69 -3.08 10.01
CA ASP A 133 -4.10 -3.22 8.68
C ASP A 133 -4.26 -1.94 7.86
N PHE A 134 -5.47 -1.40 7.82
CA PHE A 134 -5.75 -0.16 7.11
C PHE A 134 -4.85 1.00 7.59
N LEU A 135 -4.76 1.22 8.90
CA LEU A 135 -3.93 2.27 9.50
C LEU A 135 -2.43 2.07 9.21
N ARG A 136 -1.91 0.84 9.34
CA ARG A 136 -0.51 0.52 8.97
C ARG A 136 -0.21 0.88 7.52
N ARG A 137 -1.18 0.70 6.63
CA ARG A 137 -1.05 1.04 5.21
C ARG A 137 -1.13 2.57 4.99
N MET A 138 -1.98 3.28 5.71
CA MET A 138 -2.03 4.76 5.69
C MET A 138 -0.72 5.39 6.17
N GLN A 139 -0.02 4.79 7.14
CA GLN A 139 1.28 5.27 7.62
C GLN A 139 2.36 5.33 6.52
N VAL A 140 2.29 4.48 5.50
CA VAL A 140 3.22 4.55 4.36
C VAL A 140 3.04 5.86 3.61
N PHE A 141 1.79 6.27 3.35
CA PHE A 141 1.49 7.56 2.71
C PHE A 141 1.94 8.74 3.57
N LEU A 142 1.81 8.65 4.91
CA LEU A 142 2.33 9.68 5.80
C LEU A 142 3.85 9.83 5.69
N LYS A 143 4.60 8.72 5.64
CA LYS A 143 6.07 8.75 5.47
C LYS A 143 6.47 9.41 4.15
N VAL A 144 5.77 9.08 3.07
CA VAL A 144 5.99 9.72 1.75
C VAL A 144 5.67 11.21 1.81
N ALA A 145 4.54 11.59 2.42
CA ALA A 145 4.14 12.98 2.57
C ALA A 145 5.17 13.79 3.36
N LEU A 146 5.73 13.22 4.43
CA LEU A 146 6.79 13.85 5.23
C LEU A 146 8.11 13.96 4.45
N GLY A 147 8.56 12.89 3.81
CA GLY A 147 9.81 12.88 3.03
C GLY A 147 9.78 13.88 1.86
N GLN A 148 8.63 13.98 1.19
CA GLN A 148 8.42 14.89 0.07
C GLN A 148 7.86 16.26 0.45
N LYS A 149 7.56 16.54 1.72
CA LYS A 149 6.93 17.81 2.15
C LYS A 149 5.60 18.11 1.43
N PHE A 150 4.78 17.09 1.16
CA PHE A 150 3.42 17.24 0.65
C PHE A 150 2.47 17.60 1.81
N LEU A 151 2.10 18.88 1.90
CA LEU A 151 1.32 19.41 3.02
C LEU A 151 -0.12 18.89 3.01
N LEU A 152 -0.79 18.91 1.85
CA LEU A 152 -2.18 18.48 1.74
C LEU A 152 -2.32 16.99 1.97
N LEU A 153 -1.39 16.21 1.41
CA LEU A 153 -1.38 14.76 1.61
C LEU A 153 -1.12 14.42 3.08
N ARG A 154 -0.17 15.10 3.72
CA ARG A 154 0.13 14.89 5.15
C ARG A 154 -1.10 15.17 6.00
N ASP A 155 -1.72 16.34 5.82
CA ASP A 155 -2.85 16.75 6.63
C ASP A 155 -4.02 15.77 6.42
N CYS A 156 -4.33 15.41 5.18
CA CYS A 156 -5.35 14.40 4.87
C CYS A 156 -5.10 13.05 5.56
N VAL A 157 -3.86 12.55 5.54
CA VAL A 157 -3.53 11.26 6.16
C VAL A 157 -3.50 11.37 7.69
N SER A 158 -3.07 12.50 8.25
CA SER A 158 -3.10 12.74 9.71
C SER A 158 -4.52 12.67 10.24
N TRP A 159 -5.47 13.33 9.55
CA TRP A 159 -6.89 13.27 9.90
C TRP A 159 -7.45 11.84 9.90
N ILE A 160 -7.04 11.00 8.94
CA ILE A 160 -7.45 9.59 8.88
C ILE A 160 -6.83 8.77 10.02
N LEU A 161 -5.59 9.09 10.43
CA LEU A 161 -4.86 8.35 11.46
C LEU A 161 -5.25 8.76 12.89
N GLU A 162 -5.55 10.03 13.13
CA GLU A 162 -5.97 10.55 14.44
C GLU A 162 -7.38 10.09 14.80
N GLY A 163 -8.23 9.89 13.79
CA GLY A 163 -9.63 9.52 13.97
C GLY A 163 -10.46 10.63 14.62
N PRO A 164 -11.75 10.76 14.29
CA PRO A 164 -12.70 11.45 15.17
C PRO A 164 -13.00 10.63 16.43
#